data_AF-A0A1M5Y4J0-F1
#
_entry.id   AF-A0A1M5Y4J0-F1
#
_cell.length_a   1.000
_cell.length_b   1.000
_cell.length_c   1.000
_cell.angle_alpha   90.00
_cell.angle_beta   90.00
_cell.angle_gamma   90.00
#
_symmetry.space_group_name_H-M   'P 1'
#
loop_
_entity.id
_entity.type
_entity.pdbx_description
1 polymer ?
#
loop_
_entity_poly.entity_id
_entity_poly.type
_entity_poly.pdbx_seq_one_letter_code
_entity_poly.pdbx_strand_id
1 'polypeptide(L)'
;MLSKFKFLSISNIIFYLLLLFHRFVLKSYGDDYIVHVALYIALSLSTIIMEESFRKKLSVLKKISTIDVLARVVSLILNILYLYFDFHLAIINLSIAILFILNILIEIFISKIYKVSPKKNSTTVSYVEINKFITKLLNNKDNIIQLDIDANNSLNSMAHALILSGKINIVCILIYIGLFISSFIYKHFNNLMILLIIFSVILLFVFTTLNVKLTSLVLNYDKNKLLKIVFENLSFISGYIILFLAEVFLHGRLGGLRVSIWFLSIICFIPFLNRKYIINENLKILYREYNSILK
;
A
#
# COMPACT_ATOMS: atom_id res chain seq x y z
N MET A 1 17.35 13.72 -6.66
CA MET A 1 16.41 13.22 -7.70
C MET A 1 17.11 12.31 -8.70
N LEU A 2 18.25 12.70 -9.29
CA LEU A 2 19.19 11.75 -9.90
C LEU A 2 19.60 10.65 -8.89
N SER A 3 19.73 11.03 -7.61
CA SER A 3 19.86 10.11 -6.46
C SER A 3 18.70 9.11 -6.34
N LYS A 4 17.45 9.52 -6.61
CA LYS A 4 16.28 8.62 -6.56
C LYS A 4 16.29 7.60 -7.71
N PHE A 5 16.74 8.00 -8.91
CA PHE A 5 16.92 7.08 -10.04
C PHE A 5 18.09 6.11 -9.85
N LYS A 6 19.23 6.60 -9.34
CA LYS A 6 20.35 5.73 -8.96
C LYS A 6 19.91 4.71 -7.90
N PHE A 7 19.14 5.16 -6.91
CA PHE A 7 18.59 4.28 -5.89
C PHE A 7 17.60 3.26 -6.45
N LEU A 8 16.74 3.63 -7.41
CA LEU A 8 15.83 2.71 -8.09
C LEU A 8 16.62 1.57 -8.78
N SER A 9 17.65 1.94 -9.54
CA SER A 9 18.50 0.97 -10.26
C SER A 9 19.24 0.04 -9.31
N ILE A 10 19.80 0.60 -8.23
CA ILE A 10 20.43 -0.19 -7.15
C ILE A 10 19.40 -1.15 -6.52
N SER A 11 18.20 -0.67 -6.21
CA SER A 11 17.13 -1.49 -5.62
C SER A 11 16.70 -2.63 -6.54
N ASN A 12 16.67 -2.39 -7.85
CA ASN A 12 16.35 -3.43 -8.84
C ASN A 12 17.48 -4.46 -8.94
N ILE A 13 18.75 -4.04 -9.01
CA ILE A 13 19.89 -4.96 -8.97
C ILE A 13 19.85 -5.82 -7.70
N ILE A 14 19.63 -5.19 -6.54
CA ILE A 14 19.50 -5.90 -5.26
C ILE A 14 18.34 -6.90 -5.31
N PHE A 15 17.19 -6.55 -5.86
CA PHE A 15 16.06 -7.46 -6.01
C PHE A 15 16.42 -8.73 -6.80
N TYR A 16 17.08 -8.59 -7.95
CA TYR A 16 17.50 -9.74 -8.75
C TYR A 16 18.61 -10.56 -8.11
N LEU A 17 19.56 -9.91 -7.43
CA LEU A 17 20.58 -10.61 -6.63
C LEU A 17 19.95 -11.40 -5.48
N LEU A 18 18.98 -10.82 -4.78
CA LEU A 18 18.22 -11.50 -3.73
C LEU A 18 17.44 -12.69 -4.27
N LEU A 19 16.95 -12.67 -5.52
CA LEU A 19 16.25 -13.82 -6.12
C LEU A 19 17.20 -15.00 -6.28
N LEU A 20 18.42 -14.75 -6.77
CA LEU A 20 19.46 -15.78 -6.90
C LEU A 20 19.93 -16.27 -5.52
N PHE A 21 20.14 -15.33 -4.60
CA PHE A 21 20.56 -15.63 -3.24
C PHE A 21 19.52 -16.48 -2.50
N HIS A 22 18.23 -16.18 -2.65
CA HIS A 22 17.14 -16.97 -2.06
C HIS A 22 17.16 -18.42 -2.52
N ARG A 23 17.41 -18.69 -3.80
CA ARG A 23 17.54 -20.06 -4.32
C ARG A 23 18.73 -20.79 -3.70
N PHE A 24 19.87 -20.09 -3.61
CA PHE A 24 21.08 -20.66 -3.01
C PHE A 24 20.87 -20.98 -1.53
N VAL A 25 20.27 -20.06 -0.78
CA VAL A 25 19.98 -20.24 0.64
C VAL A 25 19.01 -21.38 0.85
N LEU A 26 17.91 -21.42 0.10
CA LEU A 26 16.91 -22.48 0.24
C LEU A 26 17.49 -23.87 -0.05
N LYS A 27 18.34 -23.97 -1.08
CA LYS A 27 19.00 -25.24 -1.44
C LYS A 27 20.06 -25.69 -0.43
N SER A 28 20.77 -24.76 0.20
CA SER A 28 21.94 -25.07 1.04
C SER A 28 21.62 -25.11 2.55
N TYR A 29 20.65 -24.31 2.99
CA TYR A 29 20.34 -24.07 4.41
C TYR A 29 18.85 -24.29 4.74
N GLY A 30 17.98 -24.53 3.76
CA GLY A 30 16.55 -24.71 3.94
C GLY A 30 15.75 -23.39 3.94
N ASP A 31 14.48 -23.47 4.32
CA ASP A 31 13.55 -22.33 4.32
C ASP A 31 14.04 -21.20 5.26
N ASP A 32 14.40 -20.04 4.68
CA ASP A 32 14.78 -18.83 5.43
C ASP A 32 13.81 -17.68 5.11
N TYR A 33 12.99 -17.34 6.10
CA TYR A 33 12.01 -16.26 6.00
C TYR A 33 12.64 -14.87 5.87
N ILE A 34 13.88 -14.67 6.34
CA ILE A 34 14.55 -13.37 6.31
C ILE A 34 14.84 -12.96 4.86
N VAL A 35 15.39 -13.88 4.07
CA VAL A 35 15.69 -13.63 2.66
C VAL A 35 14.40 -13.43 1.85
N HIS A 36 13.35 -14.19 2.17
CA HIS A 36 12.04 -14.04 1.54
C HIS A 36 11.39 -12.70 1.85
N VAL A 37 11.48 -12.22 3.10
CA VAL A 37 11.02 -10.88 3.50
C VAL A 37 11.84 -9.79 2.82
N ALA A 38 13.16 -9.93 2.76
CA ALA A 38 14.05 -8.97 2.09
C ALA A 38 13.71 -8.80 0.60
N LEU A 39 13.35 -9.90 -0.09
CA LEU A 39 12.85 -9.88 -1.47
C LEU A 39 11.62 -9.00 -1.64
N TYR A 40 10.61 -9.17 -0.78
CA TYR A 40 9.37 -8.39 -0.86
C TYR A 40 9.58 -6.94 -0.45
N ILE A 41 10.46 -6.66 0.52
CA ILE A 41 10.85 -5.29 0.89
C ILE A 41 11.56 -4.60 -0.30
N ALA A 42 12.48 -5.29 -0.97
CA ALA A 42 13.16 -4.76 -2.14
C ALA A 42 12.17 -4.45 -3.28
N LEU A 43 11.18 -5.33 -3.50
CA LEU A 43 10.10 -5.12 -4.46
C LEU A 43 9.21 -3.93 -4.08
N SER A 44 8.85 -3.77 -2.81
CA SER A 44 7.99 -2.69 -2.32
C SER A 44 8.69 -1.32 -2.34
N LEU A 45 9.97 -1.26 -1.97
CA LEU A 45 10.75 -0.01 -2.00
C LEU A 45 10.93 0.50 -3.42
N SER A 46 11.32 -0.38 -4.34
CA SER A 46 11.51 -0.04 -5.75
C SER A 46 10.19 0.39 -6.42
N THR A 47 9.05 -0.19 -6.05
CA THR A 47 7.72 0.26 -6.54
C THR A 47 7.33 1.63 -5.98
N ILE A 48 7.47 1.86 -4.67
CA ILE A 48 7.11 3.14 -4.02
C ILE A 48 7.92 4.31 -4.61
N ILE A 49 9.23 4.13 -4.79
CA ILE A 49 10.11 5.17 -5.33
C ILE A 49 9.74 5.50 -6.77
N MET A 50 9.34 4.48 -7.53
CA MET A 50 8.87 4.63 -8.89
C MET A 50 7.54 5.39 -8.94
N GLU A 51 6.60 5.05 -8.05
CA GLU A 51 5.31 5.73 -7.97
C GLU A 51 5.48 7.20 -7.57
N GLU A 52 6.29 7.53 -6.57
CA GLU A 52 6.55 8.91 -6.16
C GLU A 52 7.19 9.75 -7.27
N SER A 53 8.11 9.15 -8.03
CA SER A 53 8.85 9.85 -9.09
C SER A 53 8.00 10.11 -10.33
N PHE A 54 7.00 9.27 -10.60
CA PHE A 54 6.08 9.41 -11.76
C PHE A 54 4.69 9.94 -11.42
N ARG A 55 4.31 10.05 -10.14
CA ARG A 55 2.99 10.56 -9.73
C ARG A 55 2.68 11.95 -10.28
N LYS A 56 3.71 12.78 -10.43
CA LYS A 56 3.60 14.21 -10.80
C LYS A 56 3.79 14.53 -12.29
N LYS A 57 4.11 13.56 -13.15
CA LYS A 57 4.47 13.83 -14.55
C LYS A 57 3.94 12.75 -15.51
N LEU A 58 3.52 13.21 -16.70
CA LEU A 58 3.21 12.48 -17.95
C LEU A 58 2.63 11.05 -17.80
N SER A 59 1.40 10.85 -18.26
CA SER A 59 0.69 9.55 -18.28
C SER A 59 1.49 8.41 -18.93
N VAL A 60 2.36 8.74 -19.89
CA VAL A 60 3.28 7.79 -20.56
C VAL A 60 4.26 7.15 -19.57
N LEU A 61 4.84 7.93 -18.65
CA LEU A 61 5.79 7.41 -17.65
C LEU A 61 5.11 6.46 -16.67
N LYS A 62 3.84 6.71 -16.33
CA LYS A 62 3.05 5.80 -15.49
C LYS A 62 2.90 4.43 -16.14
N LYS A 63 2.53 4.38 -17.43
CA LYS A 63 2.39 3.11 -18.18
C LYS A 63 3.70 2.33 -18.26
N ILE A 64 4.81 3.02 -18.52
CA ILE A 64 6.13 2.38 -18.60
C ILE A 64 6.54 1.84 -17.22
N SER A 65 6.29 2.61 -16.15
CA SER A 65 6.56 2.17 -14.79
C SER A 65 5.74 0.93 -14.39
N THR A 66 4.48 0.83 -14.82
CA THR A 66 3.68 -0.38 -14.55
C THR A 66 4.25 -1.63 -15.21
N ILE A 67 4.85 -1.49 -16.40
CA ILE A 67 5.49 -2.63 -17.10
C ILE A 67 6.75 -3.08 -16.32
N ASP A 68 7.54 -2.14 -15.81
CA ASP A 68 8.73 -2.44 -14.99
C ASP A 68 8.36 -3.19 -13.69
N VAL A 69 7.30 -2.77 -12.99
CA VAL A 69 6.78 -3.52 -11.83
C VAL A 69 6.35 -4.93 -12.24
N LEU A 70 5.60 -5.04 -13.35
CA LEU A 70 5.02 -6.30 -13.78
C LEU A 70 6.13 -7.32 -14.13
N ALA A 71 7.20 -6.89 -14.77
CA ALA A 71 8.37 -7.74 -15.04
C ALA A 71 9.02 -8.28 -13.74
N ARG A 72 9.07 -7.48 -12.66
CA ARG A 72 9.58 -7.93 -11.34
C ARG A 72 8.63 -8.91 -10.67
N VAL A 73 7.32 -8.67 -10.75
CA VAL A 73 6.31 -9.62 -10.25
C VAL A 73 6.40 -10.95 -11.00
N VAL A 74 6.52 -10.93 -12.33
CA VAL A 74 6.71 -12.15 -13.14
C VAL A 74 8.00 -12.88 -12.76
N SER A 75 9.09 -12.14 -12.53
CA SER A 75 10.37 -12.72 -12.07
C SER A 75 10.21 -13.44 -10.72
N LEU A 76 9.40 -12.87 -9.81
CA LEU A 76 9.10 -13.47 -8.52
C LEU A 76 8.18 -14.70 -8.65
N ILE A 77 7.18 -14.69 -9.54
CA ILE A 77 6.34 -15.86 -9.83
C ILE A 77 7.20 -17.01 -10.39
N LEU A 78 8.07 -16.72 -11.37
CA LEU A 78 9.01 -17.70 -11.91
C LEU A 78 9.94 -18.27 -10.83
N ASN A 79 10.31 -17.45 -9.84
CA ASN A 79 11.08 -17.89 -8.69
C ASN A 79 10.31 -18.84 -7.77
N ILE A 80 9.04 -18.56 -7.50
CA ILE A 80 8.18 -19.45 -6.72
C ILE A 80 7.93 -20.76 -7.48
N LEU A 81 7.69 -20.70 -8.80
CA LEU A 81 7.52 -21.89 -9.65
C LEU A 81 8.75 -22.80 -9.60
N TYR A 82 9.95 -22.22 -9.61
CA TYR A 82 11.18 -22.99 -9.44
C TYR A 82 11.23 -23.71 -8.08
N LEU A 83 10.97 -22.97 -7.00
CA LEU A 83 11.23 -23.46 -5.64
C LEU A 83 10.21 -24.50 -5.17
N TYR A 84 8.96 -24.44 -5.66
CA TYR A 84 7.88 -25.28 -5.16
C TYR A 84 7.33 -26.30 -6.17
N PHE A 85 7.64 -26.14 -7.46
CA PHE A 85 7.12 -27.01 -8.52
C PHE A 85 8.23 -27.65 -9.37
N ASP A 86 9.50 -27.55 -8.93
CA ASP A 86 10.68 -28.17 -9.56
C ASP A 86 10.80 -27.92 -11.08
N PHE A 87 10.36 -26.75 -11.56
CA PHE A 87 10.53 -26.38 -12.96
C PHE A 87 12.02 -26.32 -13.36
N HIS A 88 12.30 -26.56 -14.65
CA HIS A 88 13.67 -26.56 -15.18
C HIS A 88 14.46 -25.27 -14.87
N LEU A 89 15.51 -25.40 -14.06
CA LEU A 89 16.36 -24.30 -13.59
C LEU A 89 16.91 -23.43 -14.74
N ALA A 90 17.36 -24.06 -15.82
CA ALA A 90 17.97 -23.36 -16.96
C ALA A 90 16.97 -22.41 -17.64
N ILE A 91 15.74 -22.87 -17.86
CA ILE A 91 14.68 -22.07 -18.49
C ILE A 91 14.33 -20.89 -17.59
N ILE A 92 14.15 -21.13 -16.29
CA ILE A 92 13.77 -20.08 -15.34
C ILE A 92 14.88 -19.03 -15.20
N ASN A 93 16.14 -19.45 -15.10
CA ASN A 93 17.28 -18.52 -15.03
C ASN A 93 17.36 -17.67 -16.29
N LEU A 94 17.16 -18.26 -17.46
CA LEU A 94 17.15 -17.55 -18.74
C LEU A 94 15.99 -16.55 -18.81
N SER A 95 14.79 -16.93 -18.39
CA SER A 95 13.64 -16.02 -18.32
C SER A 95 13.88 -14.85 -17.35
N ILE A 96 14.45 -15.11 -16.17
CA ILE A 96 14.77 -14.05 -15.20
C ILE A 96 15.86 -13.12 -15.72
N ALA A 97 16.89 -13.65 -16.41
CA ALA A 97 17.92 -12.83 -17.03
C ALA A 97 17.35 -11.91 -18.12
N ILE A 98 16.43 -12.42 -18.95
CA ILE A 98 15.72 -11.61 -19.96
C ILE A 98 14.91 -10.50 -19.29
N LEU A 99 14.16 -10.81 -18.22
CA LEU A 99 13.37 -9.83 -17.48
C LEU A 99 14.24 -8.78 -16.78
N PHE A 100 15.42 -9.16 -16.28
CA PHE A 100 16.39 -8.24 -15.69
C PHE A 100 16.92 -7.24 -16.73
N ILE A 101 17.32 -7.74 -17.91
CA ILE A 101 17.78 -6.89 -19.02
C ILE A 101 16.66 -5.94 -19.45
N LEU A 102 15.43 -6.44 -19.57
CA LEU A 102 14.27 -5.64 -19.92
C LEU A 102 14.06 -4.49 -18.91
N ASN A 103 14.15 -4.77 -17.61
CA ASN A 103 14.00 -3.74 -16.57
C ASN A 103 15.10 -2.68 -16.64
N ILE A 104 16.36 -3.07 -16.85
CA ILE A 104 17.45 -2.10 -17.04
C ILE A 104 17.18 -1.20 -18.26
N LEU A 105 16.72 -1.79 -19.38
CA LEU A 105 16.40 -1.01 -20.58
C LEU A 105 15.25 -0.02 -20.33
N ILE A 106 14.22 -0.43 -19.60
CA ILE A 106 13.11 0.43 -19.20
C ILE A 106 13.62 1.57 -18.31
N GLU A 107 14.45 1.29 -17.31
CA GLU A 107 15.04 2.32 -16.44
C GLU A 107 15.84 3.36 -17.21
N ILE A 108 16.69 2.91 -18.15
CA ILE A 108 17.49 3.80 -19.02
C ILE A 108 16.56 4.69 -19.85
N PHE A 109 15.52 4.11 -20.43
CA PHE A 109 14.53 4.85 -21.22
C PHE A 109 13.82 5.91 -20.39
N ILE A 110 13.37 5.56 -19.19
CA ILE A 110 12.70 6.50 -18.31
C ILE A 110 13.66 7.62 -17.88
N SER A 111 14.92 7.30 -17.54
CA SER A 111 15.94 8.29 -17.19
C SER A 111 16.16 9.33 -18.29
N LYS A 112 16.16 8.90 -19.57
CA LYS A 112 16.26 9.80 -20.73
C LYS A 112 15.07 10.74 -20.83
N ILE A 113 13.83 10.23 -20.77
CA ILE A 113 12.61 11.06 -20.81
C ILE A 113 12.59 12.04 -19.64
N TYR A 114 13.06 11.60 -18.47
CA TYR A 114 13.03 12.38 -17.26
C TYR A 114 13.93 13.63 -17.33
N LYS A 115 15.13 13.52 -17.93
CA LYS A 115 16.06 14.65 -18.09
C LYS A 115 15.47 15.81 -18.91
N VAL A 116 14.55 15.51 -19.82
CA VAL A 116 13.95 16.48 -20.74
C VAL A 116 12.69 17.14 -20.14
N SER A 117 12.13 16.58 -19.07
CA SER A 117 10.82 17.01 -18.55
C SER A 117 10.92 18.19 -17.56
N PRO A 118 10.22 19.33 -17.77
CA PRO A 118 10.29 20.48 -16.89
C PRO A 118 9.89 20.14 -15.45
N LYS A 119 10.60 20.69 -14.45
CA LYS A 119 10.30 20.49 -13.03
C LYS A 119 9.04 21.27 -12.66
N LYS A 120 7.97 20.57 -12.28
CA LYS A 120 6.82 21.19 -11.63
C LYS A 120 7.22 21.50 -10.18
N ASN A 121 7.39 22.78 -9.86
CA ASN A 121 7.69 23.23 -8.50
C ASN A 121 6.49 22.88 -7.61
N SER A 122 6.67 21.97 -6.67
CA SER A 122 5.72 21.75 -5.58
C SER A 122 6.42 22.09 -4.29
N THR A 123 6.05 23.21 -3.67
CA THR A 123 6.45 23.53 -2.31
C THR A 123 6.00 22.41 -1.38
N THR A 124 6.97 21.81 -0.68
CA THR A 124 6.74 20.70 0.24
C THR A 124 6.12 21.26 1.53
N VAL A 125 4.83 21.01 1.74
CA VAL A 125 4.15 21.31 3.01
C VAL A 125 4.59 20.28 4.04
N SER A 126 5.09 20.73 5.19
CA SER A 126 5.55 19.87 6.28
C SER A 126 4.37 19.20 7.00
N TYR A 127 4.52 17.95 7.43
CA TYR A 127 3.50 17.24 8.21
C TYR A 127 3.23 17.92 9.57
N VAL A 128 4.24 18.59 10.14
CA VAL A 128 4.11 19.36 11.39
C VAL A 128 3.18 20.54 11.20
N GLU A 129 3.24 21.20 10.05
CA GLU A 129 2.35 22.33 9.71
C GLU A 129 0.90 21.87 9.55
N ILE A 130 0.68 20.72 8.90
CA ILE A 130 -0.64 20.11 8.75
C ILE A 130 -1.23 19.74 10.12
N ASN A 131 -0.43 19.15 11.02
CA ASN A 131 -0.92 18.80 12.36
C ASN A 131 -1.27 20.02 13.20
N LYS A 132 -0.48 21.11 13.10
CA LYS A 132 -0.82 22.40 13.73
C LYS A 132 -2.11 22.98 13.16
N PHE A 133 -2.32 22.85 11.86
CA PHE A 133 -3.57 23.26 11.20
C PHE A 133 -4.78 22.44 11.67
N ILE A 134 -4.66 21.11 11.73
CA ILE A 134 -5.73 20.22 12.21
C ILE A 134 -6.09 20.52 13.67
N THR A 135 -5.09 20.69 14.54
CA THR A 135 -5.34 21.03 15.95
C THR A 135 -5.99 22.40 16.11
N LYS A 136 -5.59 23.38 15.30
CA LYS A 136 -6.25 24.70 15.25
C LYS A 136 -7.71 24.59 14.78
N LEU A 137 -7.99 23.75 13.78
CA LEU A 137 -9.35 23.49 13.28
C LEU A 137 -10.25 22.80 14.32
N LEU A 138 -9.71 21.84 15.07
CA LEU A 138 -10.49 21.11 16.07
C LEU A 138 -10.74 21.93 17.35
N ASN A 139 -9.80 22.80 17.73
CA ASN A 139 -9.87 23.55 18.99
C ASN A 139 -10.55 24.93 18.86
N ASN A 140 -10.43 25.61 17.71
CA ASN A 140 -11.04 26.93 17.51
C ASN A 140 -12.24 26.84 16.57
N LYS A 141 -13.40 26.43 17.10
CA LYS A 141 -14.67 26.55 16.36
C LYS A 141 -15.04 28.01 16.06
N ASP A 142 -14.55 28.95 16.86
CA ASP A 142 -15.02 30.35 16.86
C ASP A 142 -14.30 31.27 15.86
N ASN A 143 -13.10 30.93 15.37
CA ASN A 143 -12.35 31.75 14.41
C ASN A 143 -12.63 31.40 12.93
N ILE A 144 -13.55 30.47 12.67
CA ILE A 144 -13.92 30.02 11.31
C ILE A 144 -14.96 30.97 10.68
N ILE A 145 -15.51 31.90 11.48
CA ILE A 145 -16.66 32.77 11.14
C ILE A 145 -16.35 33.78 10.01
N GLN A 146 -15.08 34.01 9.65
CA GLN A 146 -14.69 34.94 8.58
C GLN A 146 -14.36 34.29 7.22
N LEU A 147 -14.51 32.97 7.08
CA LEU A 147 -14.32 32.29 5.80
C LEU A 147 -15.63 32.23 5.01
N ASP A 148 -15.51 32.31 3.70
CA ASP A 148 -16.61 32.10 2.75
C ASP A 148 -17.37 30.79 3.05
N ILE A 149 -18.68 30.74 2.81
CA ILE A 149 -19.58 29.65 3.22
C ILE A 149 -19.07 28.30 2.67
N ASP A 150 -18.53 28.31 1.45
CA ASP A 150 -17.98 27.14 0.79
C ASP A 150 -16.66 26.65 1.42
N ALA A 151 -15.81 27.57 1.87
CA ALA A 151 -14.57 27.25 2.58
C ALA A 151 -14.84 26.69 3.98
N ASN A 152 -15.89 27.17 4.65
CA ASN A 152 -16.31 26.66 5.95
C ASN A 152 -16.91 25.25 5.83
N ASN A 153 -17.74 25.01 4.81
CA ASN A 153 -18.29 23.69 4.52
C ASN A 153 -17.21 22.66 4.15
N SER A 154 -16.22 23.06 3.35
CA SER A 154 -15.10 22.19 2.99
C SER A 154 -14.23 21.83 4.21
N LEU A 155 -13.94 22.78 5.08
CA LEU A 155 -13.23 22.56 6.34
C LEU A 155 -13.97 21.59 7.28
N ASN A 156 -15.27 21.79 7.50
CA ASN A 156 -16.08 20.91 8.34
C ASN A 156 -16.15 19.50 7.76
N SER A 157 -16.35 19.37 6.44
CA SER A 157 -16.33 18.07 5.76
C SER A 157 -15.00 17.34 5.97
N MET A 158 -13.89 18.07 5.97
CA MET A 158 -12.56 17.51 6.13
C MET A 158 -12.24 17.13 7.57
N ALA A 159 -12.69 17.93 8.55
CA ALA A 159 -12.62 17.58 9.96
C ALA A 159 -13.41 16.29 10.24
N HIS A 160 -14.61 16.15 9.68
CA HIS A 160 -15.39 14.92 9.76
C HIS A 160 -14.70 13.73 9.10
N ALA A 161 -14.09 13.92 7.92
CA ALA A 161 -13.32 12.88 7.24
C ALA A 161 -12.11 12.40 8.07
N LEU A 162 -11.42 13.32 8.76
CA LEU A 162 -10.32 13.00 9.66
C LEU A 162 -10.77 12.16 10.87
N ILE A 163 -11.87 12.55 11.52
CA ILE A 163 -12.43 11.80 12.65
C ILE A 163 -12.82 10.38 12.22
N LEU A 164 -13.50 10.25 11.08
CA LEU A 164 -13.88 8.94 10.53
C LEU A 164 -12.65 8.09 10.18
N SER A 165 -11.63 8.69 9.57
CA SER A 165 -10.35 8.02 9.28
C SER A 165 -9.68 7.50 10.56
N GLY A 166 -9.68 8.29 11.64
CA GLY A 166 -9.19 7.89 12.95
C GLY A 166 -9.95 6.70 13.53
N LYS A 167 -11.28 6.72 13.48
CA LYS A 167 -12.13 5.60 13.93
C LYS A 167 -11.84 4.32 13.15
N ILE A 168 -11.67 4.43 11.82
CA ILE A 168 -11.32 3.28 10.98
C ILE A 168 -9.96 2.70 11.37
N ASN A 169 -8.97 3.53 11.71
CA ASN A 169 -7.66 3.04 12.18
C ASN A 169 -7.78 2.19 13.43
N ILE A 170 -8.60 2.63 14.41
CA ILE A 170 -8.86 1.87 15.63
C ILE A 170 -9.47 0.52 15.29
N VAL A 171 -10.47 0.49 14.40
CA VAL A 171 -11.08 -0.76 13.94
C VAL A 171 -10.06 -1.68 13.25
N CYS A 172 -9.21 -1.15 12.36
CA CYS A 172 -8.14 -1.93 11.74
C CYS A 172 -7.19 -2.52 12.79
N ILE A 173 -6.75 -1.73 13.77
CA ILE A 173 -5.88 -2.20 14.87
C ILE A 173 -6.55 -3.35 15.62
N LEU A 174 -7.83 -3.20 15.98
CA LEU A 174 -8.59 -4.26 16.65
C LEU A 174 -8.70 -5.53 15.80
N ILE A 175 -8.92 -5.40 14.50
CA ILE A 175 -8.94 -6.54 13.56
C ILE A 175 -7.59 -7.26 13.53
N TYR A 176 -6.47 -6.53 13.48
CA TYR A 176 -5.13 -7.12 13.47
C TYR A 176 -4.76 -7.77 14.81
N ILE A 177 -5.07 -7.13 15.94
CA ILE A 177 -4.91 -7.75 17.27
C ILE A 177 -5.78 -9.02 17.37
N GLY A 178 -7.00 -8.97 16.83
CA GLY A 178 -7.91 -10.11 16.74
C GLY A 178 -7.32 -11.31 16.00
N LEU A 179 -6.45 -11.11 14.99
CA LEU A 179 -5.75 -12.20 14.31
C LEU A 179 -4.81 -12.96 15.25
N PHE A 180 -4.01 -12.25 16.03
CA PHE A 180 -3.08 -12.86 16.99
C PHE A 180 -3.85 -13.63 18.07
N ILE A 181 -4.91 -13.01 18.62
CA ILE A 181 -5.78 -13.66 19.60
C ILE A 181 -6.44 -14.91 19.00
N SER A 182 -6.89 -14.84 17.75
CA SER A 182 -7.51 -15.97 17.03
C SER A 182 -6.53 -17.10 16.81
N SER A 183 -5.28 -16.81 16.44
CA SER A 183 -4.25 -17.84 16.28
C SER A 183 -3.96 -18.56 17.60
N PHE A 184 -3.86 -17.81 18.71
CA PHE A 184 -3.66 -18.38 20.04
C PHE A 184 -4.85 -19.25 20.49
N ILE A 185 -6.07 -18.73 20.35
CA ILE A 185 -7.29 -19.43 20.77
C ILE A 185 -7.53 -20.67 19.90
N TYR A 186 -7.25 -20.63 18.59
CA TYR A 186 -7.37 -21.81 17.74
C TYR A 186 -6.48 -22.96 18.24
N LYS A 187 -5.25 -22.63 18.66
CA LYS A 187 -4.27 -23.60 19.13
C LYS A 187 -4.62 -24.21 20.50
N HIS A 188 -5.18 -23.42 21.41
CA HIS A 188 -5.37 -23.83 22.81
C HIS A 188 -6.84 -24.10 23.20
N PHE A 189 -7.79 -23.45 22.54
CA PHE A 189 -9.21 -23.44 22.92
C PHE A 189 -10.12 -23.40 21.66
N ASN A 190 -9.97 -24.39 20.78
CA ASN A 190 -10.66 -24.41 19.47
C ASN A 190 -12.19 -24.19 19.55
N ASN A 191 -12.85 -24.65 20.62
CA ASN A 191 -14.29 -24.46 20.82
C ASN A 191 -14.70 -22.98 20.92
N LEU A 192 -13.80 -22.08 21.34
CA LEU A 192 -14.05 -20.64 21.44
C LEU A 192 -13.88 -19.90 20.10
N MET A 193 -13.44 -20.58 19.04
CA MET A 193 -13.15 -19.95 17.75
C MET A 193 -14.38 -19.35 17.08
N ILE A 194 -15.55 -19.95 17.27
CA ILE A 194 -16.82 -19.43 16.72
C ILE A 194 -17.06 -18.01 17.23
N LEU A 195 -16.80 -17.75 18.52
CA LEU A 195 -16.97 -16.43 19.12
C LEU A 195 -16.03 -15.39 18.49
N LEU A 196 -14.78 -15.77 18.20
CA LEU A 196 -13.84 -14.88 17.53
C LEU A 196 -14.20 -14.62 16.07
N ILE A 197 -14.70 -15.63 15.35
CA ILE A 197 -15.18 -15.44 13.98
C ILE A 197 -16.35 -14.44 13.97
N ILE A 198 -17.31 -14.59 14.89
CA ILE A 198 -18.43 -13.64 15.04
C ILE A 198 -17.90 -12.24 15.36
N PHE A 199 -16.96 -12.11 16.29
CA PHE A 199 -16.34 -10.83 16.64
C PHE A 199 -15.64 -10.17 15.44
N SER A 200 -14.89 -10.94 14.65
CA SER A 200 -14.25 -10.48 13.41
C SER A 200 -15.25 -10.02 12.37
N VAL A 201 -16.38 -10.73 12.21
CA VAL A 201 -17.47 -10.32 11.30
C VAL A 201 -18.09 -9.00 11.76
N ILE A 202 -18.31 -8.81 13.06
CA ILE A 202 -18.82 -7.54 13.63
C ILE A 202 -17.83 -6.40 13.34
N LEU A 203 -16.53 -6.61 13.57
CA LEU A 203 -15.51 -5.59 13.28
C LEU A 203 -15.42 -5.25 11.79
N LEU A 204 -15.51 -6.24 10.90
CA LEU A 204 -15.57 -6.02 9.46
C LEU A 204 -16.84 -5.25 9.04
N PHE A 205 -17.98 -5.52 9.67
CA PHE A 205 -19.21 -4.78 9.44
C PHE A 205 -19.09 -3.31 9.90
N VAL A 206 -18.50 -3.07 11.08
CA VAL A 206 -18.21 -1.70 11.55
C VAL A 206 -17.24 -1.01 10.61
N PHE A 207 -16.19 -1.70 10.17
CA PHE A 207 -15.23 -1.20 9.18
C PHE A 207 -15.94 -0.76 7.90
N THR A 208 -16.72 -1.64 7.26
CA THR A 208 -17.39 -1.32 5.99
C THR A 208 -18.35 -0.14 6.14
N THR A 209 -19.10 -0.07 7.24
CA THR A 209 -20.02 1.04 7.53
C THR A 209 -19.28 2.38 7.64
N LEU A 210 -18.17 2.42 8.38
CA LEU A 210 -17.34 3.63 8.50
C LEU A 210 -16.66 3.97 7.18
N ASN A 211 -16.22 2.96 6.44
CA ASN A 211 -15.55 3.08 5.15
C ASN A 211 -16.47 3.72 4.10
N VAL A 212 -17.72 3.27 4.00
CA VAL A 212 -18.75 3.84 3.14
C VAL A 212 -18.96 5.32 3.48
N LYS A 213 -19.13 5.66 4.77
CA LYS A 213 -19.30 7.05 5.21
C LYS A 213 -18.10 7.92 4.83
N LEU A 214 -16.88 7.47 5.10
CA LEU A 214 -15.66 8.21 4.77
C LEU A 214 -15.51 8.42 3.27
N THR A 215 -15.58 7.36 2.47
CA THR A 215 -15.43 7.44 1.02
C THR A 215 -16.54 8.29 0.41
N SER A 216 -17.75 8.27 1.00
CA SER A 216 -18.84 9.11 0.54
C SER A 216 -18.54 10.60 0.68
N LEU A 217 -17.92 11.04 1.78
CA LEU A 217 -17.52 12.43 2.01
C LEU A 217 -16.38 12.86 1.08
N VAL A 218 -15.38 12.00 0.88
CA VAL A 218 -14.16 12.33 0.11
C VAL A 218 -14.41 12.33 -1.40
N LEU A 219 -15.30 11.48 -1.90
CA LEU A 219 -15.58 11.31 -3.34
C LEU A 219 -16.95 11.86 -3.75
N ASN A 220 -17.46 12.89 -3.07
CA ASN A 220 -18.83 13.38 -3.29
C ASN A 220 -19.16 13.76 -4.75
N TYR A 221 -18.15 14.15 -5.55
CA TYR A 221 -18.32 14.55 -6.95
C TYR A 221 -17.89 13.49 -7.98
N ASP A 222 -17.53 12.28 -7.54
CA ASP A 222 -17.02 11.23 -8.42
C ASP A 222 -18.15 10.35 -8.99
N LYS A 223 -18.27 10.31 -10.32
CA LYS A 223 -19.31 9.53 -11.03
C LYS A 223 -19.24 8.03 -10.69
N ASN A 224 -18.07 7.51 -10.34
CA ASN A 224 -17.86 6.09 -10.05
C ASN A 224 -17.76 5.79 -8.54
N LYS A 225 -18.31 6.65 -7.68
CA LYS A 225 -18.24 6.54 -6.21
C LYS A 225 -18.69 5.17 -5.69
N LEU A 226 -19.84 4.66 -6.13
CA LEU A 226 -20.36 3.36 -5.67
C LEU A 226 -19.42 2.20 -6.01
N LEU A 227 -18.96 2.12 -7.26
CA LEU A 227 -18.01 1.08 -7.70
C LEU A 227 -16.71 1.12 -6.90
N LYS A 228 -16.18 2.31 -6.64
CA LYS A 228 -14.96 2.48 -5.82
C LYS A 228 -15.17 2.02 -4.38
N ILE A 229 -16.30 2.37 -3.77
CA ILE A 229 -16.65 1.93 -2.40
C ILE A 229 -16.72 0.40 -2.33
N VAL A 230 -17.44 -0.23 -3.27
CA VAL A 230 -17.58 -1.68 -3.33
C VAL A 230 -16.23 -2.34 -3.52
N PHE A 231 -15.43 -1.86 -4.47
CA PHE A 231 -14.09 -2.40 -4.73
C PHE A 231 -13.16 -2.28 -3.51
N GLU A 232 -13.12 -1.11 -2.86
CA GLU A 232 -12.30 -0.89 -1.66
C GLU A 232 -12.70 -1.83 -0.51
N ASN A 233 -14.00 -1.99 -0.26
CA ASN A 233 -14.49 -2.88 0.79
C ASN A 233 -14.20 -4.35 0.49
N LEU A 234 -14.50 -4.80 -0.74
CA LEU A 234 -14.23 -6.18 -1.16
C LEU A 234 -12.74 -6.49 -1.11
N SER A 235 -11.90 -5.56 -1.56
CA SER A 235 -10.45 -5.72 -1.52
C SER A 235 -9.94 -5.80 -0.08
N PHE A 236 -10.43 -4.95 0.83
CA PHE A 236 -10.03 -5.06 2.24
C PHE A 236 -10.50 -6.38 2.89
N ILE A 237 -11.76 -6.77 2.67
CA ILE A 237 -12.31 -8.01 3.23
C ILE A 237 -11.56 -9.24 2.70
N SER A 238 -11.28 -9.31 1.40
CA SER A 238 -10.53 -10.42 0.82
C SER A 238 -9.10 -10.47 1.37
N GLY A 239 -8.42 -9.33 1.47
CA GLY A 239 -7.10 -9.22 2.09
C GLY A 239 -7.09 -9.71 3.54
N TYR A 240 -8.13 -9.37 4.32
CA TYR A 240 -8.28 -9.86 5.69
C TYR A 240 -8.53 -11.37 5.75
N ILE A 241 -9.43 -11.92 4.93
CA ILE A 241 -9.72 -13.35 4.89
C ILE A 241 -8.45 -14.15 4.57
N ILE A 242 -7.67 -13.70 3.58
CA ILE A 242 -6.40 -14.32 3.21
C ILE A 242 -5.45 -14.36 4.41
N LEU A 243 -5.28 -13.24 5.13
CA LEU A 243 -4.47 -13.19 6.35
C LEU A 243 -5.01 -14.09 7.45
N PHE A 244 -6.33 -14.09 7.67
CA PHE A 244 -6.97 -14.89 8.70
C PHE A 244 -6.73 -16.38 8.46
N LEU A 245 -6.94 -16.85 7.23
CA LEU A 245 -6.68 -18.25 6.87
C LEU A 245 -5.21 -18.63 7.06
N ALA A 246 -4.30 -17.76 6.63
CA ALA A 246 -2.86 -17.99 6.74
C ALA A 246 -2.36 -18.04 8.19
N GLU A 247 -2.82 -17.10 9.03
CA GLU A 247 -2.31 -16.90 10.39
C GLU A 247 -3.01 -17.74 11.44
N VAL A 248 -4.27 -18.11 11.22
CA VAL A 248 -5.07 -18.82 12.22
C VAL A 248 -5.07 -20.33 11.94
N PHE A 249 -5.45 -20.75 10.73
CA PHE A 249 -5.64 -22.17 10.44
C PHE A 249 -4.42 -22.85 9.85
N LEU A 250 -3.67 -22.13 9.02
CA LEU A 250 -2.52 -22.68 8.29
C LEU A 250 -1.19 -22.36 8.98
N HIS A 251 -1.24 -21.82 10.20
CA HIS A 251 -0.08 -21.50 11.00
C HIS A 251 0.78 -22.75 11.23
N GLY A 252 2.03 -22.72 10.75
CA GLY A 252 2.97 -23.84 10.81
C GLY A 252 2.94 -24.80 9.62
N ARG A 253 1.91 -24.78 8.76
CA ARG A 253 1.85 -25.61 7.54
C ARG A 253 2.44 -24.93 6.30
N LEU A 254 2.47 -23.60 6.29
CA LEU A 254 2.84 -22.83 5.09
C LEU A 254 4.35 -22.63 4.89
N GLY A 255 5.19 -22.89 5.90
CA GLY A 255 6.65 -22.65 5.79
C GLY A 255 6.97 -21.25 5.23
N GLY A 256 7.89 -21.17 4.25
CA GLY A 256 8.23 -19.95 3.53
C GLY A 256 7.08 -19.31 2.71
N LEU A 257 6.09 -20.09 2.24
CA LEU A 257 4.95 -19.56 1.46
C LEU A 257 4.10 -18.56 2.26
N ARG A 258 4.19 -18.61 3.59
CA ARG A 258 3.53 -17.66 4.50
C ARG A 258 3.85 -16.21 4.14
N VAL A 259 5.10 -15.90 3.83
CA VAL A 259 5.53 -14.53 3.48
C VAL A 259 4.89 -14.06 2.17
N SER A 260 4.76 -14.95 1.19
CA SER A 260 4.08 -14.65 -0.07
C SER A 260 2.59 -14.37 0.13
N ILE A 261 1.94 -15.08 1.05
CA ILE A 261 0.52 -14.87 1.37
C ILE A 261 0.31 -13.55 2.11
N TRP A 262 1.22 -13.17 3.01
CA TRP A 262 1.22 -11.83 3.62
C TRP A 262 1.29 -10.73 2.59
N PHE A 263 2.21 -10.87 1.62
CA PHE A 263 2.37 -9.89 0.55
C PHE A 263 1.09 -9.76 -0.30
N LEU A 264 0.45 -10.89 -0.64
CA LEU A 264 -0.81 -10.92 -1.37
C LEU A 264 -1.92 -10.17 -0.61
N SER A 265 -2.03 -10.37 0.70
CA SER A 265 -2.98 -9.63 1.52
C SER A 265 -2.68 -8.13 1.57
N ILE A 266 -1.41 -7.73 1.69
CA ILE A 266 -1.02 -6.31 1.69
C ILE A 266 -1.43 -5.63 0.38
N ILE A 267 -1.30 -6.32 -0.76
CA ILE A 267 -1.77 -5.80 -2.06
C ILE A 267 -3.26 -5.48 -2.02
N CYS A 268 -4.07 -6.34 -1.41
CA CYS A 268 -5.50 -6.12 -1.24
C CYS A 268 -5.82 -4.91 -0.33
N PHE A 269 -4.89 -4.42 0.48
CA PHE A 269 -5.07 -3.21 1.27
C PHE A 269 -4.68 -1.92 0.52
N ILE A 270 -4.07 -2.01 -0.66
CA ILE A 270 -3.61 -0.84 -1.45
C ILE A 270 -4.74 0.18 -1.72
N PRO A 271 -5.96 -0.21 -2.15
CA PRO A 271 -7.04 0.75 -2.41
C PRO A 271 -7.36 1.61 -1.17
N PHE A 272 -7.43 0.95 -0.01
CA PHE A 272 -7.64 1.63 1.28
C PHE A 272 -6.50 2.58 1.65
N LEU A 273 -5.25 2.16 1.47
CA LEU A 273 -4.07 3.01 1.72
C LEU A 273 -4.02 4.22 0.78
N ASN A 274 -4.36 4.02 -0.49
CA ASN A 274 -4.43 5.09 -1.49
C ASN A 274 -5.47 6.15 -1.12
N ARG A 275 -6.62 5.76 -0.56
CA ARG A 275 -7.62 6.72 -0.11
C ARG A 275 -7.11 7.57 1.05
N LYS A 276 -6.41 6.98 2.04
CA LYS A 276 -5.78 7.76 3.11
C LYS A 276 -4.80 8.79 2.57
N TYR A 277 -4.06 8.44 1.53
CA TYR A 277 -3.19 9.38 0.85
C TYR A 277 -3.98 10.54 0.21
N ILE A 278 -5.08 10.25 -0.49
CA ILE A 278 -5.94 11.28 -1.11
C ILE A 278 -6.47 12.25 -0.07
N ILE A 279 -6.93 11.75 1.08
CA ILE A 279 -7.38 12.58 2.21
C ILE A 279 -6.24 13.51 2.66
N ASN A 280 -5.01 13.01 2.79
CA ASN A 280 -3.87 13.83 3.20
C ASN A 280 -3.50 14.89 2.16
N GLU A 281 -3.63 14.61 0.86
CA GLU A 281 -3.42 15.62 -0.18
C GLU A 281 -4.53 16.68 -0.19
N ASN A 282 -5.79 16.30 -0.02
CA ASN A 282 -6.89 17.25 0.11
C ASN A 282 -6.69 18.19 1.33
N LEU A 283 -6.16 17.67 2.44
CA LEU A 283 -5.76 18.51 3.59
C LEU A 283 -4.69 19.53 3.24
N LYS A 284 -3.68 19.11 2.46
CA LYS A 284 -2.61 20.03 2.03
C LYS A 284 -3.13 21.13 1.10
N ILE A 285 -4.11 20.82 0.26
CA ILE A 285 -4.75 21.79 -0.62
C ILE A 285 -5.52 22.81 0.22
N LEU A 286 -6.40 22.35 1.10
CA LEU A 286 -7.17 23.21 2.00
C LEU A 286 -6.27 24.09 2.89
N TYR A 287 -5.16 23.53 3.40
CA TYR A 287 -4.19 24.30 4.17
C TYR A 287 -3.57 25.44 3.35
N ARG A 288 -3.24 25.20 2.07
CA ARG A 288 -2.69 26.23 1.18
C ARG A 288 -3.71 27.32 0.88
N GLU A 289 -4.96 26.94 0.62
CA GLU A 289 -6.07 27.87 0.39
C GLU A 289 -6.30 28.75 1.64
N TYR A 290 -6.36 28.14 2.82
CA TYR A 290 -6.49 28.87 4.08
C TYR A 290 -5.32 29.83 4.33
N ASN A 291 -4.07 29.39 4.10
CA ASN A 291 -2.91 30.26 4.24
C ASN A 291 -2.84 31.38 3.19
N SER A 292 -3.42 31.19 2.01
CA SER A 292 -3.53 32.26 1.01
C SER A 292 -4.59 33.30 1.36
N ILE A 293 -5.64 32.91 2.09
CA ILE A 293 -6.70 33.82 2.56
C ILE A 293 -6.23 34.63 3.77
N LEU A 294 -5.35 34.07 4.61
CA LEU A 294 -4.80 34.74 5.79
C LEU A 294 -3.64 35.72 5.51
N LYS A 295 -3.07 35.71 4.30
CA LYS A 295 -2.00 36.62 3.88
C LYS A 295 -2.58 37.80 3.13
#